data_AF-A0A3D1KG94-F1
#
_entry.id   AF-A0A3D1KG94-F1
#
_cell.length_a   1.000
_cell.length_b   1.000
_cell.length_c   1.000
_cell.angle_alpha   90.00
_cell.angle_beta   90.00
_cell.angle_gamma   90.00
#
_symmetry.space_group_name_H-M   'P 1'
#
loop_
_entity.id
_entity.type
_entity.pdbx_description
1 polymer ?
#
loop_
_entity_poly.entity_id
_entity_poly.type
_entity_poly.pdbx_seq_one_letter_code
_entity_poly.pdbx_strand_id
1 'polypeptide(L)'
;MRQKIFLIICLLTFALQTQAERSYTKKIAATDSGISYTGRVCAGNDGSIAFDWSGTYLQTDFTGGGIAVEISDTQNDYFNVFIDDKFTKKIQVNSQKPIRIVLAEKLSKGFHRLRLQKCTEGNQGRTTIHGFYIADQGKTAPVKHKQRLIEVIGDSYTCGYGTEAGKEENFKVETENCDQAYGCIIARYFNADYVLVAHSGMGMSRNYGDKEMVSKNNMVERYLRVFDESSAPAYDFKAYHPDLVTINLGTNDYSTGKGPSPSTYADNYLKMIGQIREHYGDVPILCITPHSAQAPLLKSLEEVRTRIKDMDKVYMASAMPDIVDYDHDMGANWHPNYQGQRKIAMTLIPRISQIMGWPLEDKIVR
;
A
#
# COMPACT_ATOMS: atom_id res chain seq x y z
N MET A 1 -58.93 -52.45 -39.43
CA MET A 1 -57.51 -52.63 -39.05
C MET A 1 -56.84 -51.28 -38.99
N ARG A 2 -55.93 -51.12 -38.04
CA ARG A 2 -55.24 -49.90 -37.60
C ARG A 2 -54.37 -49.25 -38.69
N GLN A 3 -54.30 -47.92 -38.71
CA GLN A 3 -53.08 -47.11 -38.92
C GLN A 3 -53.44 -45.62 -38.75
N LYS A 4 -53.34 -45.08 -37.54
CA LYS A 4 -52.25 -44.22 -37.02
C LYS A 4 -52.16 -42.85 -37.74
N ILE A 5 -52.96 -41.91 -37.24
CA ILE A 5 -52.74 -40.46 -37.36
C ILE A 5 -51.70 -40.10 -36.30
N PHE A 6 -50.53 -39.60 -36.71
CA PHE A 6 -49.54 -39.02 -35.79
C PHE A 6 -49.82 -37.53 -35.68
N LEU A 7 -50.27 -37.12 -34.49
CA LEU A 7 -50.53 -35.73 -34.13
C LEU A 7 -49.22 -35.08 -33.63
N ILE A 8 -49.06 -33.84 -34.06
CA ILE A 8 -48.07 -32.82 -33.71
C ILE A 8 -47.80 -32.75 -32.20
N ILE A 9 -46.53 -32.71 -31.79
CA ILE A 9 -46.03 -31.79 -30.75
C ILE A 9 -44.63 -31.31 -31.20
N CYS A 10 -44.58 -30.15 -31.86
CA CYS A 10 -43.35 -29.41 -32.05
C CYS A 10 -42.79 -28.98 -30.69
N LEU A 11 -41.48 -29.20 -30.53
CA LEU A 11 -40.66 -28.71 -29.43
C LEU A 11 -40.82 -27.18 -29.26
N LEU A 12 -41.47 -26.78 -28.19
CA LEU A 12 -41.34 -25.44 -27.59
C LEU A 12 -40.87 -25.63 -26.15
N THR A 13 -39.69 -26.20 -25.99
CA THR A 13 -38.94 -26.05 -24.74
C THR A 13 -38.42 -24.62 -24.72
N PHE A 14 -39.14 -23.80 -23.97
CA PHE A 14 -38.76 -22.47 -23.50
C PHE A 14 -37.25 -22.28 -23.46
N ALA A 15 -36.76 -21.39 -24.32
CA ALA A 15 -35.54 -20.66 -24.06
C ALA A 15 -35.80 -19.78 -22.82
N LEU A 16 -35.66 -20.35 -21.63
CA LEU A 16 -35.24 -19.60 -20.45
C LEU A 16 -33.78 -19.23 -20.71
N GLN A 17 -33.59 -18.22 -21.57
CA GLN A 17 -32.36 -17.46 -21.57
C GLN A 17 -32.19 -16.93 -20.15
N THR A 18 -31.08 -17.34 -19.54
CA THR A 18 -30.57 -16.86 -18.27
C THR A 18 -30.43 -15.34 -18.31
N GLN A 19 -31.51 -14.64 -17.99
CA GLN A 19 -31.55 -13.18 -17.84
C GLN A 19 -30.91 -12.76 -16.51
N ALA A 20 -29.73 -13.29 -16.22
CA ALA A 20 -28.99 -13.06 -14.98
C ALA A 20 -27.53 -12.65 -15.20
N GLU A 21 -27.05 -12.50 -16.44
CA GLU A 21 -25.60 -12.43 -16.70
C GLU A 21 -25.04 -11.10 -17.25
N ARG A 22 -25.79 -9.99 -17.33
CA ARG A 22 -25.24 -8.73 -17.88
C ARG A 22 -25.65 -7.47 -17.13
N SER A 23 -25.31 -7.37 -15.85
CA SER A 23 -25.48 -6.10 -15.11
C SER A 23 -24.27 -5.16 -15.19
N TYR A 24 -23.16 -5.52 -15.86
CA TYR A 24 -21.91 -4.74 -15.86
C TYR A 24 -21.23 -4.70 -17.24
N THR A 25 -21.89 -4.11 -18.24
CA THR A 25 -21.42 -4.08 -19.63
C THR A 25 -20.73 -2.79 -20.03
N LYS A 26 -20.97 -1.68 -19.33
CA LYS A 26 -20.32 -0.40 -19.61
C LYS A 26 -18.90 -0.39 -19.06
N LYS A 27 -17.92 -0.36 -19.97
CA LYS A 27 -16.50 -0.19 -19.63
C LYS A 27 -16.18 1.29 -19.39
N ILE A 28 -15.49 1.57 -18.29
CA ILE A 28 -14.88 2.85 -17.94
C ILE A 28 -13.37 2.67 -18.04
N ALA A 29 -12.66 3.60 -18.67
CA ALA A 29 -11.20 3.55 -18.76
C ALA A 29 -10.57 3.69 -17.36
N ALA A 30 -9.38 3.12 -17.15
CA ALA A 30 -8.69 3.28 -15.87
C ALA A 30 -8.25 4.75 -15.65
N THR A 31 -7.99 5.47 -16.73
CA THR A 31 -7.68 6.92 -16.75
C THR A 31 -8.92 7.83 -16.69
N ASP A 32 -10.13 7.29 -16.54
CA ASP A 32 -11.35 8.09 -16.46
C ASP A 32 -11.32 9.03 -15.26
N SER A 33 -11.75 10.28 -15.45
CA SER A 33 -11.77 11.30 -14.39
C SER A 33 -12.66 10.97 -13.19
N GLY A 34 -13.53 9.95 -13.31
CA GLY A 34 -14.31 9.37 -12.24
C GLY A 34 -13.52 8.47 -11.30
N ILE A 35 -12.25 8.16 -11.60
CA ILE A 35 -11.39 7.29 -10.79
C ILE A 35 -10.23 8.11 -10.22
N SER A 36 -10.09 8.13 -8.90
CA SER A 36 -8.97 8.76 -8.20
C SER A 36 -7.96 7.70 -7.75
N TYR A 37 -6.68 7.96 -7.94
CA TYR A 37 -5.58 7.09 -7.50
C TYR A 37 -4.73 7.80 -6.45
N THR A 38 -4.33 7.07 -5.41
CA THR A 38 -3.37 7.54 -4.41
C THR A 38 -2.23 6.54 -4.29
N GLY A 39 -1.00 7.02 -4.44
CA GLY A 39 0.20 6.22 -4.61
C GLY A 39 0.92 6.60 -5.90
N ARG A 40 2.04 5.94 -6.18
CA ARG A 40 2.81 6.17 -7.39
C ARG A 40 2.27 5.27 -8.50
N VAL A 41 1.71 5.90 -9.53
CA VAL A 41 1.07 5.22 -10.65
C VAL A 41 1.65 5.71 -11.98
N CYS A 42 1.59 4.87 -13.00
CA CYS A 42 2.01 5.20 -14.36
C CYS A 42 0.86 4.95 -15.33
N ALA A 43 0.47 5.97 -16.11
CA ALA A 43 -0.55 5.82 -17.13
C ALA A 43 0.03 5.25 -18.43
N GLY A 44 -0.65 4.25 -18.99
CA GLY A 44 -0.37 3.72 -20.32
C GLY A 44 -1.08 4.52 -21.42
N ASN A 45 -0.54 4.47 -22.64
CA ASN A 45 -1.14 5.11 -23.81
C ASN A 45 -2.50 4.50 -24.22
N ASP A 46 -2.82 3.31 -23.72
CA ASP A 46 -4.06 2.57 -23.95
C ASP A 46 -5.15 2.89 -22.91
N GLY A 47 -4.90 3.84 -22.00
CA GLY A 47 -5.82 4.21 -20.93
C GLY A 47 -5.79 3.26 -19.73
N SER A 48 -4.81 2.37 -19.64
CA SER A 48 -4.51 1.58 -18.45
C SER A 48 -3.69 2.35 -17.42
N ILE A 49 -3.69 1.89 -16.17
CA ILE A 49 -2.86 2.44 -15.08
C ILE A 49 -2.07 1.30 -14.44
N ALA A 50 -0.76 1.43 -14.32
CA ALA A 50 0.13 0.45 -13.70
C ALA A 50 0.79 0.97 -12.40
N PHE A 51 0.98 0.09 -11.42
CA PHE A 51 1.64 0.39 -10.14
C PHE A 51 2.13 -0.90 -9.46
N ASP A 52 3.08 -0.80 -8.53
CA ASP A 52 3.61 -1.95 -7.77
C ASP A 52 3.82 -1.67 -6.28
N TRP A 53 4.04 -0.42 -5.86
CA TRP A 53 4.20 -0.06 -4.45
C TRP A 53 3.02 -0.50 -3.56
N SER A 54 3.35 -1.03 -2.38
CA SER A 54 2.39 -1.40 -1.33
C SER A 54 1.40 -0.27 -1.07
N GLY A 55 0.16 -0.64 -0.79
CA GLY A 55 -0.84 0.31 -0.31
C GLY A 55 -1.36 1.27 -1.35
N THR A 56 -0.82 1.29 -2.59
CA THR A 56 -1.41 2.03 -3.71
C THR A 56 -2.88 1.65 -3.82
N TYR A 57 -3.74 2.66 -3.87
CA TYR A 57 -5.18 2.43 -3.90
C TYR A 57 -5.88 3.36 -4.88
N LEU A 58 -7.03 2.89 -5.35
CA LEU A 58 -7.93 3.65 -6.19
C LEU A 58 -9.30 3.75 -5.53
N GLN A 59 -10.02 4.81 -5.87
CA GLN A 59 -11.37 5.05 -5.39
C GLN A 59 -12.27 5.60 -6.48
N THR A 60 -13.56 5.27 -6.38
CA THR A 60 -14.60 5.88 -7.20
C THR A 60 -15.94 5.78 -6.47
N ASP A 61 -16.73 6.85 -6.52
CA ASP A 61 -18.15 6.79 -6.22
C ASP A 61 -18.88 6.28 -7.45
N PHE A 62 -19.74 5.28 -7.31
CA PHE A 62 -20.42 4.66 -8.44
C PHE A 62 -21.90 4.38 -8.16
N THR A 63 -22.68 4.25 -9.23
CA THR A 63 -24.09 3.81 -9.20
C THR A 63 -24.29 2.54 -10.02
N GLY A 64 -25.41 1.84 -9.78
CA GLY A 64 -25.80 0.69 -10.59
C GLY A 64 -25.71 -0.67 -9.91
N GLY A 65 -25.57 -0.71 -8.58
CA GLY A 65 -25.73 -1.94 -7.79
C GLY A 65 -24.52 -2.89 -7.79
N GLY A 66 -23.45 -2.57 -8.52
CA GLY A 66 -22.19 -3.31 -8.50
C GLY A 66 -21.13 -2.73 -9.43
N ILE A 67 -19.92 -3.25 -9.28
CA ILE A 67 -18.72 -2.82 -9.99
C ILE A 67 -17.75 -3.98 -10.12
N ALA A 68 -17.13 -4.11 -11.29
CA ALA A 68 -16.05 -5.05 -11.56
C ALA A 68 -14.82 -4.31 -12.09
N VAL A 69 -13.64 -4.90 -11.93
CA VAL A 69 -12.38 -4.39 -12.46
C VAL A 69 -11.84 -5.33 -13.52
N GLU A 70 -11.25 -4.77 -14.57
CA GLU A 70 -10.37 -5.49 -15.49
C GLU A 70 -8.93 -5.26 -15.06
N ILE A 71 -8.24 -6.32 -14.67
CA ILE A 71 -6.97 -6.24 -13.96
C ILE A 71 -6.03 -7.37 -14.41
N SER A 72 -4.74 -7.11 -14.43
CA SER A 72 -3.68 -8.11 -14.60
C SER A 72 -2.56 -7.84 -13.62
N ASP A 73 -1.77 -8.87 -13.34
CA ASP A 73 -0.58 -8.77 -12.51
C ASP A 73 0.58 -9.60 -13.09
N THR A 74 1.82 -9.12 -12.95
CA THR A 74 3.00 -9.82 -13.46
C THR A 74 3.35 -11.08 -12.67
N GLN A 75 2.93 -11.15 -11.40
CA GLN A 75 3.26 -12.19 -10.45
C GLN A 75 2.01 -12.59 -9.63
N ASN A 76 1.89 -12.16 -8.37
CA ASN A 76 0.85 -12.61 -7.44
C ASN A 76 0.56 -11.56 -6.36
N ASP A 77 -0.35 -10.64 -6.66
CA ASP A 77 -0.73 -9.57 -5.72
C ASP A 77 -2.08 -9.82 -5.05
N TYR A 78 -2.25 -9.26 -3.84
CA TYR A 78 -3.51 -9.25 -3.12
C TYR A 78 -4.06 -7.84 -2.97
N PHE A 79 -5.39 -7.72 -2.94
CA PHE A 79 -6.08 -6.46 -2.80
C PHE A 79 -7.20 -6.51 -1.76
N ASN A 80 -7.27 -5.51 -0.90
CA ASN A 80 -8.44 -5.26 -0.07
C ASN A 80 -9.51 -4.52 -0.89
N VAL A 81 -10.74 -5.01 -0.84
CA VAL A 81 -11.91 -4.38 -1.43
C VAL A 81 -12.75 -3.79 -0.29
N PHE A 82 -12.94 -2.48 -0.32
CA PHE A 82 -13.84 -1.77 0.58
C PHE A 82 -15.02 -1.20 -0.21
N ILE A 83 -16.22 -1.36 0.35
CA ILE A 83 -17.45 -0.74 -0.14
C ILE A 83 -18.03 0.11 0.98
N ASP A 84 -18.29 1.39 0.70
CA ASP A 84 -18.81 2.36 1.67
C ASP A 84 -17.98 2.39 2.96
N ASP A 85 -16.65 2.48 2.79
CA ASP A 85 -15.63 2.49 3.85
C ASP A 85 -15.61 1.25 4.75
N LYS A 86 -16.26 0.14 4.33
CA LYS A 86 -16.25 -1.15 5.03
C LYS A 86 -15.48 -2.20 4.24
N PHE A 87 -14.58 -2.91 4.93
CA PHE A 87 -13.90 -4.07 4.35
C PHE A 87 -14.95 -5.09 3.91
N THR A 88 -14.85 -5.52 2.65
CA THR A 88 -15.79 -6.47 2.04
C THR A 88 -15.11 -7.81 1.81
N LYS A 89 -13.93 -7.81 1.17
CA LYS A 89 -13.15 -9.02 0.88
C LYS A 89 -11.71 -8.68 0.50
N LYS A 90 -10.84 -9.69 0.61
CA LYS A 90 -9.50 -9.69 0.01
C LYS A 90 -9.54 -10.53 -1.26
N ILE A 91 -8.97 -10.05 -2.36
CA ILE A 91 -8.90 -10.76 -3.64
C ILE A 91 -7.44 -10.99 -4.05
N GLN A 92 -7.20 -12.07 -4.79
CA GLN A 92 -5.91 -12.40 -5.38
C GLN A 92 -5.93 -12.06 -6.88
N VAL A 93 -4.81 -11.55 -7.40
CA VAL A 93 -4.58 -11.30 -8.82
C VAL A 93 -3.24 -11.93 -9.20
N ASN A 94 -3.30 -13.00 -9.98
CA ASN A 94 -2.13 -13.78 -10.39
C ASN A 94 -2.16 -14.11 -11.89
N SER A 95 -2.67 -13.18 -12.70
CA SER A 95 -2.83 -13.36 -14.14
C SER A 95 -2.11 -12.26 -14.91
N GLN A 96 -1.15 -12.65 -15.75
CA GLN A 96 -0.48 -11.73 -16.68
C GLN A 96 -1.39 -11.24 -17.81
N LYS A 97 -2.52 -11.91 -18.04
CA LYS A 97 -3.56 -11.45 -18.99
C LYS A 97 -4.63 -10.68 -18.23
N PRO A 98 -5.27 -9.67 -18.86
CA PRO A 98 -6.41 -8.98 -18.26
C PRO A 98 -7.54 -9.97 -17.93
N ILE A 99 -7.96 -10.00 -16.67
CA ILE A 99 -9.10 -10.77 -16.18
C ILE A 99 -10.13 -9.81 -15.58
N ARG A 100 -11.40 -10.20 -15.60
CA ARG A 100 -12.47 -9.44 -14.96
C ARG A 100 -12.80 -10.04 -13.60
N ILE A 101 -12.73 -9.21 -12.56
CA ILE A 101 -13.10 -9.59 -11.19
C ILE A 101 -14.25 -8.71 -10.71
N VAL A 102 -15.36 -9.33 -10.30
CA VAL A 102 -16.47 -8.61 -9.66
C VAL A 102 -16.05 -8.20 -8.25
N LEU A 103 -16.02 -6.89 -7.99
CA LEU A 103 -15.61 -6.34 -6.70
C LEU A 103 -16.81 -6.25 -5.75
N ALA A 104 -17.95 -5.80 -6.26
CA ALA A 104 -19.22 -5.79 -5.53
C ALA A 104 -20.41 -5.99 -6.46
N GLU A 105 -21.48 -6.58 -5.94
CA GLU A 105 -22.74 -6.80 -6.63
C GLU A 105 -23.90 -6.79 -5.63
N LYS A 106 -25.13 -6.69 -6.14
CA LYS A 106 -26.37 -6.73 -5.35
C LYS A 106 -26.42 -5.65 -4.26
N LEU A 107 -25.77 -4.52 -4.50
CA LEU A 107 -25.84 -3.36 -3.62
C LEU A 107 -27.20 -2.66 -3.76
N SER A 108 -27.57 -1.92 -2.72
CA SER A 108 -28.78 -1.11 -2.72
C SER A 108 -28.80 -0.08 -3.86
N LYS A 109 -29.98 0.48 -4.17
CA LYS A 109 -30.05 1.64 -5.07
C LYS A 109 -29.39 2.85 -4.40
N GLY A 110 -28.54 3.55 -5.13
CA GLY A 110 -27.86 4.75 -4.64
C GLY A 110 -26.42 4.86 -5.13
N PHE A 111 -25.69 5.77 -4.50
CA PHE A 111 -24.25 5.88 -4.63
C PHE A 111 -23.56 4.95 -3.65
N HIS A 112 -22.52 4.28 -4.14
CA HIS A 112 -21.61 3.47 -3.35
C HIS A 112 -20.19 3.91 -3.61
N ARG A 113 -19.31 3.77 -2.61
CA ARG A 113 -17.89 4.06 -2.76
C ARG A 113 -17.09 2.78 -2.85
N LEU A 114 -16.35 2.59 -3.94
CA LEU A 114 -15.30 1.59 -4.02
C LEU A 114 -13.99 2.19 -3.50
N ARG A 115 -13.26 1.42 -2.69
CA ARG A 115 -11.80 1.54 -2.56
C ARG A 115 -11.17 0.17 -2.80
N LEU A 116 -10.23 0.10 -3.74
CA LEU A 116 -9.43 -1.08 -4.02
C LEU A 116 -7.97 -0.74 -3.67
N GLN A 117 -7.39 -1.44 -2.70
CA GLN A 117 -6.07 -1.15 -2.14
C GLN A 117 -5.16 -2.36 -2.32
N LYS A 118 -3.99 -2.17 -2.91
CA LYS A 118 -2.95 -3.20 -3.02
C LYS A 118 -2.41 -3.53 -1.62
N CYS A 119 -2.51 -4.78 -1.20
CA CYS A 119 -2.00 -5.26 0.09
C CYS A 119 -0.49 -5.44 0.06
N THR A 120 -0.01 -6.04 -1.02
CA THR A 120 1.32 -6.62 -1.18
C THR A 120 2.33 -5.63 -1.77
N GLU A 121 3.62 -5.82 -1.50
CA GLU A 121 4.71 -4.97 -1.99
C GLU A 121 5.09 -5.21 -3.46
N GLY A 122 5.97 -4.37 -4.01
CA GLY A 122 6.26 -4.38 -5.44
C GLY A 122 7.01 -5.63 -5.91
N ASN A 123 7.79 -6.27 -5.02
CA ASN A 123 8.41 -7.56 -5.31
C ASN A 123 7.40 -8.70 -5.57
N GLN A 124 6.12 -8.51 -5.22
CA GLN A 124 5.04 -9.47 -5.44
C GLN A 124 4.31 -9.28 -6.77
N GLY A 125 4.58 -8.19 -7.49
CA GLY A 125 3.92 -7.93 -8.75
C GLY A 125 3.79 -6.45 -9.11
N ARG A 126 3.78 -6.20 -10.41
CA ARG A 126 3.24 -4.97 -10.99
C ARG A 126 1.84 -5.26 -11.49
N THR A 127 0.89 -4.56 -10.90
CA THR A 127 -0.50 -4.59 -11.29
C THR A 127 -0.79 -3.56 -12.37
N THR A 128 -1.64 -3.93 -13.32
CA THR A 128 -2.21 -3.02 -14.33
C THR A 128 -3.74 -3.08 -14.27
N ILE A 129 -4.37 -1.92 -14.08
CA ILE A 129 -5.82 -1.72 -14.21
C ILE A 129 -6.13 -1.35 -15.66
N HIS A 130 -6.92 -2.18 -16.33
CA HIS A 130 -7.33 -2.01 -17.73
C HIS A 130 -8.68 -1.29 -17.87
N GLY A 131 -9.40 -1.14 -16.76
CA GLY A 131 -10.66 -0.40 -16.68
C GLY A 131 -11.62 -1.00 -15.66
N PHE A 132 -12.80 -0.40 -15.59
CA PHE A 132 -13.89 -0.83 -14.70
C PHE A 132 -15.13 -1.15 -15.50
N TYR A 133 -15.98 -2.00 -14.95
CA TYR A 133 -17.28 -2.33 -15.52
C TYR A 133 -18.38 -2.02 -14.52
N ILE A 134 -19.35 -1.22 -14.95
CA ILE A 134 -20.53 -0.83 -14.18
C ILE A 134 -21.80 -1.09 -15.00
N ALA A 135 -22.97 -0.93 -14.39
CA ALA A 135 -24.24 -1.00 -15.11
C ALA A 135 -24.31 0.01 -16.27
N ASP A 136 -25.11 -0.29 -17.29
CA ASP A 136 -25.18 0.53 -18.52
C ASP A 136 -25.53 2.01 -18.24
N GLN A 137 -26.43 2.24 -17.28
CA GLN A 137 -26.82 3.59 -16.82
C GLN A 137 -26.04 4.05 -15.59
N GLY A 138 -25.06 3.27 -15.16
CA GLY A 138 -24.15 3.58 -14.07
C GLY A 138 -23.24 4.76 -14.41
N LYS A 139 -22.85 5.48 -13.35
CA LYS A 139 -21.89 6.59 -13.42
C LYS A 139 -20.79 6.35 -12.40
N THR A 140 -19.61 6.90 -12.68
CA THR A 140 -18.48 7.05 -11.76
C THR A 140 -18.30 8.52 -11.43
N ALA A 141 -17.76 8.81 -10.25
CA ALA A 141 -17.35 10.15 -9.83
C ALA A 141 -16.09 10.04 -8.97
N PRO A 142 -15.13 10.98 -9.12
CA PRO A 142 -13.89 10.92 -8.37
C PRO A 142 -14.13 11.11 -6.89
N VAL A 143 -13.40 10.36 -6.06
CA VAL A 143 -13.37 10.61 -4.63
C VAL A 143 -12.32 11.67 -4.35
N LYS A 144 -12.70 12.71 -3.61
CA LYS A 144 -11.77 13.77 -3.24
C LYS A 144 -10.70 13.22 -2.30
N HIS A 145 -9.43 13.51 -2.59
CA HIS A 145 -8.32 13.29 -1.67
C HIS A 145 -8.56 13.96 -0.31
N LYS A 146 -8.02 13.34 0.72
CA LYS A 146 -8.07 13.90 2.07
C LYS A 146 -7.20 15.15 2.15
N GLN A 147 -7.48 16.00 3.14
CA GLN A 147 -6.73 17.24 3.35
C GLN A 147 -5.31 17.01 3.87
N ARG A 148 -5.00 15.79 4.30
CA ARG A 148 -3.71 15.40 4.87
C ARG A 148 -3.15 14.26 4.04
N LEU A 149 -1.86 14.28 3.75
CA LEU A 149 -1.13 13.19 3.09
C LEU A 149 0.17 12.90 3.85
N ILE A 150 0.39 11.61 4.15
CA ILE A 150 1.64 11.13 4.76
C ILE A 150 2.39 10.24 3.76
N GLU A 151 3.61 10.60 3.40
CA GLU A 151 4.49 9.67 2.67
C GLU A 151 5.35 8.88 3.67
N VAL A 152 5.28 7.55 3.60
CA VAL A 152 5.99 6.64 4.51
C VAL A 152 7.05 5.89 3.73
N ILE A 153 8.31 6.20 4.02
CA ILE A 153 9.48 5.52 3.47
C ILE A 153 9.92 4.46 4.47
N GLY A 154 10.06 3.21 4.05
CA GLY A 154 10.44 2.15 4.97
C GLY A 154 10.79 0.81 4.35
N ASP A 155 10.77 -0.21 5.18
CA ASP A 155 11.08 -1.60 4.85
C ASP A 155 9.85 -2.51 5.02
N SER A 156 10.07 -3.79 5.31
CA SER A 156 9.04 -4.81 5.52
C SER A 156 8.00 -4.45 6.57
N TYR A 157 8.35 -3.64 7.58
CA TYR A 157 7.39 -3.15 8.57
C TYR A 157 6.34 -2.23 7.95
N THR A 158 6.73 -1.47 6.92
CA THR A 158 5.85 -0.57 6.17
C THR A 158 5.06 -1.31 5.09
N CYS A 159 5.66 -2.33 4.46
CA CYS A 159 4.99 -3.23 3.51
C CYS A 159 3.84 -4.01 4.16
N GLY A 160 3.89 -4.23 5.47
CA GLY A 160 2.94 -5.10 6.18
C GLY A 160 3.30 -6.57 6.04
N TYR A 161 4.60 -6.87 5.95
CA TYR A 161 5.12 -8.23 5.79
C TYR A 161 4.63 -9.12 6.94
N GLY A 162 3.89 -10.18 6.59
CA GLY A 162 3.45 -11.19 7.54
C GLY A 162 2.46 -10.71 8.61
N THR A 163 1.80 -9.56 8.43
CA THR A 163 0.91 -8.98 9.45
C THR A 163 -0.30 -9.86 9.79
N GLU A 164 -0.73 -10.69 8.84
CA GLU A 164 -1.87 -11.62 8.98
C GLU A 164 -1.44 -13.06 9.31
N ALA A 165 -0.13 -13.32 9.47
CA ALA A 165 0.39 -14.63 9.82
C ALA A 165 0.52 -14.81 11.34
N GLY A 166 0.49 -16.06 11.81
CA GLY A 166 0.91 -16.40 13.17
C GLY A 166 2.44 -16.36 13.33
N LYS A 167 2.92 -16.23 14.58
CA LYS A 167 4.36 -16.14 14.89
C LYS A 167 5.22 -17.31 14.38
N GLU A 168 4.64 -18.51 14.37
CA GLU A 168 5.33 -19.74 13.96
C GLU A 168 5.26 -19.98 12.44
N GLU A 169 4.58 -19.10 11.70
CA GLU A 169 4.42 -19.24 10.26
C GLU A 169 5.57 -18.58 9.50
N ASN A 170 5.93 -19.18 8.37
CA ASN A 170 6.74 -18.50 7.36
C ASN A 170 5.86 -17.55 6.54
N PHE A 171 6.49 -16.55 5.96
CA PHE A 171 5.82 -15.61 5.09
C PHE A 171 5.17 -16.31 3.91
N LYS A 172 3.94 -15.89 3.65
CA LYS A 172 3.21 -16.19 2.43
C LYS A 172 2.66 -14.88 1.91
N VAL A 173 2.58 -14.75 0.59
CA VAL A 173 2.15 -13.49 -0.06
C VAL A 173 0.75 -13.08 0.39
N GLU A 174 -0.14 -14.05 0.62
CA GLU A 174 -1.49 -13.80 1.16
C GLU A 174 -1.51 -13.26 2.59
N THR A 175 -0.42 -13.37 3.35
CA THR A 175 -0.34 -12.89 4.75
C THR A 175 0.21 -11.47 4.86
N GLU A 176 0.68 -10.90 3.76
CA GLU A 176 1.07 -9.49 3.69
C GLU A 176 -0.18 -8.61 3.55
N ASN A 177 -0.30 -7.61 4.42
CA ASN A 177 -1.37 -6.62 4.33
C ASN A 177 -0.91 -5.26 4.89
N CYS A 178 -0.47 -4.37 4.00
CA CYS A 178 -0.10 -3.01 4.39
C CYS A 178 -1.21 -2.22 5.10
N ASP A 179 -2.49 -2.59 4.94
CA ASP A 179 -3.59 -1.94 5.68
C ASP A 179 -3.44 -2.15 7.20
N GLN A 180 -2.81 -3.24 7.62
CA GLN A 180 -2.51 -3.54 9.02
C GLN A 180 -1.15 -2.98 9.48
N ALA A 181 -0.38 -2.35 8.60
CA ALA A 181 0.90 -1.74 8.94
C ALA A 181 0.72 -0.39 9.64
N TYR A 182 1.69 -0.02 10.49
CA TYR A 182 1.65 1.21 11.29
C TYR A 182 1.38 2.47 10.47
N GLY A 183 1.92 2.57 9.25
CA GLY A 183 1.71 3.73 8.36
C GLY A 183 0.24 3.94 7.99
N CYS A 184 -0.45 2.87 7.60
CA CYS A 184 -1.88 2.92 7.30
C CYS A 184 -2.74 3.16 8.55
N ILE A 185 -2.35 2.58 9.69
CA ILE A 185 -3.01 2.80 10.99
C ILE A 185 -2.95 4.29 11.38
N ILE A 186 -1.76 4.91 11.27
CA ILE A 186 -1.55 6.33 11.54
C ILE A 186 -2.38 7.20 10.58
N ALA A 187 -2.36 6.87 9.28
CA ALA A 187 -3.13 7.62 8.28
C ALA A 187 -4.64 7.55 8.55
N ARG A 188 -5.18 6.39 8.92
CA ARG A 188 -6.58 6.25 9.33
C ARG A 188 -6.89 7.08 10.58
N TYR A 189 -6.02 7.06 11.59
CA TYR A 189 -6.21 7.85 12.82
C TYR A 189 -6.35 9.35 12.53
N PHE A 190 -5.45 9.90 11.71
CA PHE A 190 -5.44 11.32 11.36
C PHE A 190 -6.38 11.71 10.22
N ASN A 191 -7.17 10.76 9.68
CA ASN A 191 -7.96 10.95 8.48
C ASN A 191 -7.12 11.54 7.34
N ALA A 192 -5.96 10.93 7.09
CA ALA A 192 -5.02 11.29 6.05
C ALA A 192 -5.01 10.23 4.94
N ASP A 193 -4.73 10.68 3.73
CA ASP A 193 -4.24 9.80 2.67
C ASP A 193 -2.79 9.45 2.96
N TYR A 194 -2.27 8.43 2.29
CA TYR A 194 -0.89 8.00 2.47
C TYR A 194 -0.29 7.50 1.16
N VAL A 195 1.03 7.51 1.09
CA VAL A 195 1.80 6.83 0.06
C VAL A 195 2.91 6.02 0.73
N LEU A 196 2.99 4.72 0.44
CA LEU A 196 4.02 3.85 1.01
C LEU A 196 5.10 3.63 -0.05
N VAL A 197 6.34 4.01 0.27
CA VAL A 197 7.52 3.76 -0.56
C VAL A 197 8.43 2.84 0.25
N ALA A 198 8.15 1.54 0.16
CA ALA A 198 8.76 0.55 1.01
C ALA A 198 9.03 -0.75 0.27
N HIS A 199 10.09 -1.44 0.69
CA HIS A 199 10.51 -2.71 0.14
C HIS A 199 11.13 -3.59 1.23
N SER A 200 10.61 -4.80 1.40
CA SER A 200 11.07 -5.75 2.40
C SER A 200 12.52 -6.14 2.20
N GLY A 201 13.32 -6.05 3.25
CA GLY A 201 14.75 -6.37 3.19
C GLY A 201 15.63 -5.25 2.65
N MET A 202 15.10 -4.13 2.16
CA MET A 202 15.94 -2.98 1.79
C MET A 202 16.24 -2.08 2.99
N GLY A 203 17.42 -1.47 2.98
CA GLY A 203 17.89 -0.60 4.06
C GLY A 203 18.21 0.82 3.58
N MET A 204 18.69 1.64 4.52
CA MET A 204 19.17 3.01 4.22
C MET A 204 20.48 2.96 3.44
N SER A 205 21.40 2.09 3.84
CA SER A 205 22.70 1.89 3.20
C SER A 205 22.87 0.46 2.71
N ARG A 206 22.45 -0.52 3.51
CA ARG A 206 22.64 -1.95 3.28
C ARG A 206 21.33 -2.72 3.36
N ASN A 207 21.09 -3.57 2.37
CA ASN A 207 19.98 -4.50 2.32
C ASN A 207 20.30 -5.76 3.13
N TYR A 208 19.24 -6.45 3.53
CA TYR A 208 19.29 -7.68 4.29
C TYR A 208 20.17 -8.73 3.60
N GLY A 209 21.15 -9.25 4.32
CA GLY A 209 22.02 -10.33 3.82
C GLY A 209 23.08 -9.90 2.80
N ASP A 210 23.15 -8.63 2.39
CA ASP A 210 24.14 -8.19 1.41
C ASP A 210 25.57 -8.37 1.92
N LYS A 211 26.47 -8.81 1.02
CA LYS A 211 27.89 -9.05 1.37
C LYS A 211 28.64 -7.75 1.66
N GLU A 212 28.31 -6.71 0.90
CA GLU A 212 28.89 -5.37 1.04
C GLU A 212 28.23 -4.59 2.18
N MET A 213 28.98 -3.63 2.75
CA MET A 213 28.45 -2.75 3.80
C MET A 213 27.54 -1.63 3.25
N VAL A 214 27.56 -1.42 1.94
CA VAL A 214 26.66 -0.50 1.23
C VAL A 214 26.18 -1.22 -0.02
N SER A 215 24.86 -1.38 -0.12
CA SER A 215 24.20 -1.99 -1.27
C SER A 215 24.24 -1.04 -2.47
N LYS A 216 24.41 -1.61 -3.67
CA LYS A 216 24.38 -0.83 -4.93
C LYS A 216 23.03 -0.15 -5.16
N ASN A 217 21.95 -0.78 -4.69
CA ASN A 217 20.59 -0.29 -4.79
C ASN A 217 19.94 -0.45 -3.43
N ASN A 218 19.82 0.64 -2.69
CA ASN A 218 19.18 0.73 -1.37
C ASN A 218 17.97 1.68 -1.47
N MET A 219 17.30 1.95 -0.35
CA MET A 219 16.09 2.78 -0.39
C MET A 219 16.35 4.22 -0.85
N VAL A 220 17.57 4.75 -0.73
CA VAL A 220 17.94 6.10 -1.22
C VAL A 220 17.87 6.17 -2.75
N GLU A 221 18.28 5.10 -3.45
CA GLU A 221 18.22 5.04 -4.92
C GLU A 221 16.83 4.64 -5.43
N ARG A 222 16.14 3.81 -4.64
CA ARG A 222 14.82 3.27 -4.95
C ARG A 222 13.70 4.30 -4.75
N TYR A 223 13.84 5.19 -3.76
CA TYR A 223 12.90 6.28 -3.50
C TYR A 223 12.64 7.18 -4.71
N LEU A 224 13.53 7.22 -5.70
CA LEU A 224 13.40 8.05 -6.90
C LEU A 224 12.57 7.41 -8.03
N ARG A 225 11.95 6.25 -7.81
CA ARG A 225 11.32 5.45 -8.88
C ARG A 225 9.79 5.46 -8.82
N VAL A 226 9.15 5.45 -9.99
CA VAL A 226 7.69 5.25 -10.09
C VAL A 226 7.32 3.83 -9.65
N PHE A 227 8.18 2.87 -9.95
CA PHE A 227 7.99 1.45 -9.68
C PHE A 227 9.06 0.96 -8.71
N ASP A 228 8.67 0.15 -7.74
CA ASP A 228 9.58 -0.53 -6.81
C ASP A 228 10.59 -1.39 -7.58
N GLU A 229 10.09 -2.30 -8.43
CA GLU A 229 10.92 -3.29 -9.12
C GLU A 229 11.48 -2.78 -10.46
N SER A 230 11.58 -1.47 -10.64
CA SER A 230 12.14 -0.89 -11.86
C SER A 230 12.99 0.35 -11.62
N SER A 231 14.13 0.42 -12.29
CA SER A 231 14.98 1.62 -12.28
C SER A 231 14.43 2.76 -13.16
N ALA A 232 13.40 2.51 -13.97
CA ALA A 232 12.75 3.51 -14.80
C ALA A 232 11.23 3.26 -14.91
N PRO A 233 10.43 4.31 -15.14
CA PRO A 233 10.83 5.72 -15.16
C PRO A 233 11.12 6.29 -13.76
N ALA A 234 11.80 7.43 -13.73
CA ALA A 234 11.94 8.21 -12.50
C ALA A 234 10.57 8.76 -12.07
N TYR A 235 10.36 8.90 -10.76
CA TYR A 235 9.12 9.43 -10.21
C TYR A 235 9.00 10.93 -10.46
N ASP A 236 7.81 11.37 -10.90
CA ASP A 236 7.48 12.79 -10.96
C ASP A 236 6.96 13.25 -9.59
N PHE A 237 7.85 13.86 -8.82
CA PHE A 237 7.57 14.39 -7.49
C PHE A 237 6.57 15.57 -7.47
N LYS A 238 6.08 16.03 -8.62
CA LYS A 238 4.99 17.01 -8.69
C LYS A 238 3.60 16.37 -8.62
N ALA A 239 3.50 15.04 -8.71
CA ALA A 239 2.22 14.35 -8.74
C ALA A 239 1.46 14.43 -7.39
N TYR A 240 2.16 14.58 -6.27
CA TYR A 240 1.61 15.00 -4.98
C TYR A 240 2.64 15.74 -4.16
N HIS A 241 2.19 16.44 -3.11
CA HIS A 241 3.06 17.03 -2.09
C HIS A 241 2.58 16.54 -0.70
N PRO A 242 3.40 15.80 0.06
CA PRO A 242 3.01 15.30 1.37
C PRO A 242 3.03 16.41 2.43
N ASP A 243 2.14 16.32 3.41
CA ASP A 243 2.21 17.16 4.61
C ASP A 243 3.26 16.66 5.59
N LEU A 244 3.56 15.37 5.58
CA LEU A 244 4.56 14.72 6.43
C LEU A 244 5.24 13.60 5.65
N VAL A 245 6.57 13.55 5.76
CA VAL A 245 7.35 12.38 5.32
C VAL A 245 7.89 11.66 6.55
N THR A 246 7.73 10.34 6.62
CA THR A 246 8.32 9.52 7.70
C THR A 246 9.33 8.53 7.13
N ILE A 247 10.45 8.32 7.81
CA ILE A 247 11.49 7.39 7.40
C ILE A 247 11.69 6.35 8.50
N ASN A 248 11.34 5.10 8.24
CA ASN A 248 11.54 3.97 9.16
C ASN A 248 12.43 2.92 8.49
N LEU A 249 13.73 3.14 8.55
CA LEU A 249 14.77 2.31 7.94
C LEU A 249 15.91 2.09 8.93
N GLY A 250 16.66 1.00 8.75
CA GLY A 250 17.82 0.66 9.57
C GLY A 250 17.84 -0.79 10.02
N THR A 251 16.67 -1.45 10.08
CA THR A 251 16.56 -2.86 10.49
C THR A 251 17.48 -3.74 9.66
N ASN A 252 17.34 -3.67 8.34
CA ASN A 252 18.06 -4.51 7.38
C ASN A 252 19.55 -4.17 7.28
N ASP A 253 19.91 -2.92 7.59
CA ASP A 253 21.30 -2.47 7.62
C ASP A 253 22.12 -3.26 8.65
N TYR A 254 21.51 -3.69 9.76
CA TYR A 254 22.20 -4.27 10.93
C TYR A 254 21.72 -5.66 11.37
N SER A 255 20.61 -6.19 10.86
CA SER A 255 19.97 -7.41 11.38
C SER A 255 20.77 -8.71 11.21
N THR A 256 21.83 -8.72 10.39
CA THR A 256 22.68 -9.91 10.16
C THR A 256 24.02 -9.87 10.90
N GLY A 257 24.15 -9.06 11.96
CA GLY A 257 25.40 -8.91 12.73
C GLY A 257 26.53 -8.19 11.99
N LYS A 258 26.23 -7.61 10.83
CA LYS A 258 27.10 -6.75 10.02
C LYS A 258 26.31 -5.50 9.66
N GLY A 259 26.98 -4.38 9.48
CA GLY A 259 26.34 -3.16 9.02
C GLY A 259 27.34 -2.05 8.70
N PRO A 260 26.87 -0.98 8.03
CA PRO A 260 27.70 0.17 7.70
C PRO A 260 28.22 0.86 8.97
N SER A 261 29.31 1.63 8.82
CA SER A 261 29.77 2.50 9.88
C SER A 261 28.68 3.53 10.25
N PRO A 262 28.64 4.05 11.50
CA PRO A 262 27.72 5.12 11.88
C PRO A 262 27.75 6.32 10.95
N SER A 263 28.94 6.76 10.51
CA SER A 263 29.07 7.85 9.54
C SER A 263 28.44 7.49 8.20
N THR A 264 28.77 6.32 7.65
CA THR A 264 28.23 5.88 6.35
C THR A 264 26.70 5.78 6.37
N TYR A 265 26.14 5.25 7.45
CA TYR A 265 24.69 5.20 7.64
C TYR A 265 24.09 6.61 7.70
N ALA A 266 24.72 7.52 8.47
CA ALA A 266 24.27 8.90 8.56
C ALA A 266 24.40 9.68 7.25
N ASP A 267 25.46 9.45 6.46
CA ASP A 267 25.66 10.07 5.14
C ASP A 267 24.52 9.71 4.18
N ASN A 268 24.13 8.44 4.12
CA ASN A 268 22.97 8.01 3.31
C ASN A 268 21.65 8.55 3.84
N TYR A 269 21.49 8.63 5.17
CA TYR A 269 20.31 9.23 5.78
C TYR A 269 20.17 10.71 5.39
N LEU A 270 21.26 11.47 5.48
CA LEU A 270 21.30 12.86 5.05
C LEU A 270 21.06 13.02 3.55
N LYS A 271 21.56 12.09 2.72
CA LYS A 271 21.26 12.07 1.28
C LYS A 271 19.76 11.89 1.01
N MET A 272 19.09 10.98 1.72
CA MET A 272 17.62 10.81 1.60
C MET A 272 16.87 12.06 2.05
N ILE A 273 17.25 12.66 3.18
CA ILE A 273 16.67 13.95 3.64
C ILE A 273 16.88 15.03 2.57
N GLY A 274 18.07 15.09 1.97
CA GLY A 274 18.38 16.01 0.87
C GLY A 274 17.47 15.82 -0.34
N GLN A 275 17.25 14.57 -0.78
CA GLN A 275 16.32 14.25 -1.88
C GLN A 275 14.88 14.68 -1.55
N ILE A 276 14.42 14.45 -0.32
CA ILE A 276 13.09 14.87 0.13
C ILE A 276 12.98 16.41 0.09
N ARG A 277 14.00 17.11 0.59
CA ARG A 277 14.05 18.58 0.58
C ARG A 277 14.11 19.16 -0.83
N GLU A 278 14.86 18.52 -1.74
CA GLU A 278 14.92 18.92 -3.15
C GLU A 278 13.56 18.87 -3.83
N HIS A 279 12.76 17.84 -3.52
CA HIS A 279 11.48 17.60 -4.19
C HIS A 279 10.28 18.25 -3.51
N TYR A 280 10.26 18.33 -2.18
CA TYR A 280 9.11 18.82 -1.40
C TYR A 280 9.40 20.05 -0.55
N GLY A 281 10.61 20.62 -0.60
CA GLY A 281 11.00 21.78 0.20
C GLY A 281 10.91 21.50 1.71
N ASP A 282 10.33 22.44 2.45
CA ASP A 282 10.28 22.43 3.92
C ASP A 282 9.19 21.52 4.52
N VAL A 283 8.89 20.40 3.87
CA VAL A 283 7.97 19.39 4.43
C VAL A 283 8.52 18.87 5.77
N PRO A 284 7.71 18.75 6.83
CA PRO A 284 8.13 18.02 8.04
C PRO A 284 8.61 16.60 7.72
N ILE A 285 9.79 16.23 8.25
CA ILE A 285 10.36 14.89 8.14
C ILE A 285 10.47 14.28 9.53
N LEU A 286 9.88 13.10 9.75
CA LEU A 286 10.03 12.33 10.97
C LEU A 286 10.89 11.08 10.72
N CYS A 287 12.12 11.12 11.23
CA CYS A 287 13.05 10.00 11.29
C CYS A 287 12.67 9.07 12.44
N ILE A 288 12.26 7.84 12.14
CA ILE A 288 11.80 6.85 13.10
C ILE A 288 12.96 5.96 13.52
N THR A 289 13.08 5.70 14.81
CA THR A 289 13.94 4.62 15.33
C THR A 289 13.15 3.32 15.23
N PRO A 290 13.53 2.33 14.39
CA PRO A 290 12.78 1.09 14.27
C PRO A 290 12.62 0.38 15.61
N HIS A 291 11.49 -0.30 15.86
CA HIS A 291 11.26 -1.01 17.13
C HIS A 291 12.29 -2.11 17.39
N SER A 292 12.90 -2.65 16.34
CA SER A 292 13.93 -3.68 16.36
C SER A 292 15.36 -3.11 16.49
N ALA A 293 15.52 -1.80 16.71
CA ALA A 293 16.83 -1.16 16.79
C ALA A 293 17.64 -1.64 18.00
N GLN A 294 18.67 -2.44 17.72
CA GLN A 294 19.67 -2.86 18.69
C GLN A 294 20.88 -1.92 18.73
N ALA A 295 21.81 -2.16 19.65
CA ALA A 295 22.95 -1.27 19.94
C ALA A 295 23.72 -0.76 18.70
N PRO A 296 24.03 -1.57 17.66
CA PRO A 296 24.70 -1.07 16.46
C PRO A 296 23.89 -0.02 15.69
N LEU A 297 22.59 -0.26 15.48
CA LEU A 297 21.70 0.68 14.80
C LEU A 297 21.47 1.92 15.67
N LEU A 298 21.27 1.76 16.99
CA LEU A 298 21.11 2.89 17.92
C LEU A 298 22.32 3.83 17.88
N LYS A 299 23.54 3.29 17.78
CA LYS A 299 24.76 4.10 17.63
C LYS A 299 24.76 4.91 16.34
N SER A 300 24.31 4.34 15.23
CA SER A 300 24.21 5.03 13.94
C SER A 300 23.08 6.06 13.91
N LEU A 301 21.95 5.78 14.57
CA LEU A 301 20.85 6.73 14.72
C LEU A 301 21.23 7.90 15.65
N GLU A 302 22.13 7.70 16.62
CA GLU A 302 22.70 8.80 17.42
C GLU A 302 23.57 9.73 16.58
N GLU A 303 24.37 9.17 15.66
CA GLU A 303 25.12 9.97 14.68
C GLU A 303 24.16 10.77 13.78
N VAL A 304 23.08 10.13 13.28
CA VAL A 304 22.03 10.83 12.51
C VAL A 304 21.43 11.96 13.34
N ARG A 305 21.00 11.68 14.58
CA ARG A 305 20.41 12.66 15.51
C ARG A 305 21.34 13.86 15.70
N THR A 306 22.64 13.62 15.88
CA THR A 306 23.64 14.67 16.03
C THR A 306 23.73 15.55 14.78
N ARG A 307 23.69 14.96 13.58
CA ARG A 307 23.84 15.68 12.31
C ARG A 307 22.59 16.43 11.87
N ILE A 308 21.40 15.98 12.28
CA ILE A 308 20.13 16.64 11.92
C ILE A 308 19.66 17.66 12.97
N LYS A 309 20.33 17.78 14.11
CA LYS A 309 19.84 18.54 15.28
C LYS A 309 19.45 20.00 14.99
N ASP A 310 20.13 20.64 14.04
CA ASP A 310 19.94 22.04 13.66
C ASP A 310 19.19 22.18 12.31
N MET A 311 18.71 21.07 11.73
CA MET A 311 17.95 21.10 10.48
C MET A 311 16.50 21.49 10.73
N ASP A 312 16.00 22.47 9.96
CA ASP A 312 14.62 22.91 10.11
C ASP A 312 13.62 21.80 9.69
N LYS A 313 12.60 21.62 10.54
CA LYS A 313 11.52 20.64 10.37
C LYS A 313 11.99 19.21 10.10
N VAL A 314 13.15 18.82 10.60
CA VAL A 314 13.59 17.42 10.63
C VAL A 314 13.59 16.95 12.08
N TYR A 315 12.84 15.90 12.36
CA TYR A 315 12.57 15.42 13.71
C TYR A 315 13.00 13.98 13.85
N MET A 316 13.52 13.62 15.02
CA MET A 316 13.72 12.23 15.41
C MET A 316 12.59 11.78 16.34
N ALA A 317 12.06 10.58 16.12
CA ALA A 317 11.18 9.90 17.08
C ALA A 317 12.01 9.32 18.24
N SER A 318 11.39 9.21 19.40
CA SER A 318 11.95 8.46 20.53
C SER A 318 12.12 6.98 20.16
N ALA A 319 13.11 6.32 20.76
CA ALA A 319 13.23 4.86 20.66
C ALA A 319 12.00 4.19 21.27
N MET A 320 11.67 2.99 20.78
CA MET A 320 10.50 2.22 21.20
C MET A 320 10.93 0.85 21.77
N PRO A 321 11.77 0.82 22.83
CA PRO A 321 12.25 -0.43 23.39
C PRO A 321 11.09 -1.25 23.95
N ASP A 322 11.12 -2.56 23.72
CA ASP A 322 10.20 -3.55 24.29
C ASP A 322 8.70 -3.28 24.02
N ILE A 323 8.39 -2.43 23.03
CA ILE A 323 7.00 -2.08 22.68
C ILE A 323 6.28 -3.23 21.98
N VAL A 324 7.02 -4.09 21.27
CA VAL A 324 6.53 -5.29 20.59
C VAL A 324 6.90 -6.48 21.45
N ASP A 325 5.89 -7.21 21.91
CA ASP A 325 5.99 -8.45 22.67
C ASP A 325 6.23 -9.63 21.71
N TYR A 326 7.36 -10.30 21.86
CA TYR A 326 7.75 -11.41 20.98
C TYR A 326 6.83 -12.64 21.10
N ASP A 327 6.08 -12.79 22.19
CA ASP A 327 5.17 -13.91 22.38
C ASP A 327 3.80 -13.68 21.74
N HIS A 328 3.38 -12.43 21.60
CA HIS A 328 2.00 -12.06 21.27
C HIS A 328 1.85 -11.16 20.04
N ASP A 329 2.88 -10.37 19.73
CA ASP A 329 2.83 -9.34 18.69
C ASP A 329 3.58 -9.72 17.42
N MET A 330 4.00 -10.98 17.27
CA MET A 330 4.75 -11.46 16.11
C MET A 330 3.85 -12.16 15.10
N GLY A 331 4.12 -11.88 13.84
CA GLY A 331 3.65 -12.60 12.67
C GLY A 331 4.82 -13.31 11.99
N ALA A 332 4.76 -13.45 10.67
CA ALA A 332 5.72 -14.29 9.95
C ALA A 332 7.17 -13.79 10.07
N ASN A 333 8.09 -14.75 10.22
CA ASN A 333 9.53 -14.51 10.24
C ASN A 333 9.96 -13.38 11.19
N TRP A 334 9.34 -13.31 12.38
CA TRP A 334 9.63 -12.30 13.40
C TRP A 334 9.36 -10.85 12.94
N HIS A 335 8.38 -10.65 12.07
CA HIS A 335 7.82 -9.33 11.80
C HIS A 335 6.63 -9.05 12.73
N PRO A 336 6.32 -7.79 13.07
CA PRO A 336 5.13 -7.48 13.86
C PRO A 336 3.83 -7.91 13.17
N ASN A 337 2.99 -8.66 13.88
CA ASN A 337 1.60 -8.85 13.47
C ASN A 337 0.80 -7.54 13.65
N TYR A 338 -0.49 -7.56 13.32
CA TYR A 338 -1.35 -6.38 13.48
C TYR A 338 -1.30 -5.74 14.88
N GLN A 339 -1.23 -6.51 15.97
CA GLN A 339 -1.14 -5.91 17.31
C GLN A 339 0.20 -5.19 17.54
N GLY A 340 1.31 -5.79 17.11
CA GLY A 340 2.62 -5.14 17.15
C GLY A 340 2.64 -3.85 16.32
N GLN A 341 2.10 -3.89 15.10
CA GLN A 341 1.97 -2.72 14.24
C GLN A 341 1.12 -1.60 14.88
N ARG A 342 0.03 -1.96 15.58
CA ARG A 342 -0.78 -1.00 16.34
C ARG A 342 0.00 -0.37 17.49
N LYS A 343 0.79 -1.14 18.24
CA LYS A 343 1.63 -0.60 19.32
C LYS A 343 2.70 0.37 18.79
N ILE A 344 3.31 0.05 17.64
CA ILE A 344 4.22 0.96 16.92
C ILE A 344 3.47 2.25 16.54
N ALA A 345 2.30 2.15 15.90
CA ALA A 345 1.50 3.31 15.53
C ALA A 345 1.13 4.19 16.74
N MET A 346 0.69 3.58 17.84
CA MET A 346 0.30 4.28 19.07
C MET A 346 1.47 5.01 19.73
N THR A 347 2.71 4.59 19.49
CA THR A 347 3.91 5.28 19.97
C THR A 347 4.25 6.50 19.11
N LEU A 348 3.94 6.45 17.81
CA LEU A 348 4.25 7.51 16.85
C LEU A 348 3.16 8.59 16.75
N ILE A 349 1.88 8.23 16.97
CA ILE A 349 0.74 9.15 16.86
C ILE A 349 0.92 10.43 17.71
N PRO A 350 1.28 10.37 19.01
CA PRO A 350 1.49 11.58 19.81
C PRO A 350 2.60 12.49 19.27
N ARG A 351 3.68 11.89 18.75
CA ARG A 351 4.79 12.64 18.16
C ARG A 351 4.38 13.32 16.87
N ILE A 352 3.63 12.63 16.00
CA ILE A 352 3.08 13.21 14.77
C ILE A 352 2.10 14.34 15.10
N SER A 353 1.21 14.15 16.08
CA SER A 353 0.30 15.20 16.55
C SER A 353 1.07 16.45 16.98
N GLN A 354 2.14 16.29 17.77
CA GLN A 354 2.97 17.40 18.24
C GLN A 354 3.70 18.13 17.10
N ILE A 355 4.18 17.41 16.09
CA ILE A 355 4.89 18.00 14.94
C ILE A 355 3.92 18.73 14.01
N MET A 356 2.78 18.11 13.71
CA MET A 356 1.85 18.57 12.68
C MET A 356 0.74 19.49 13.21
N GLY A 357 0.57 19.57 14.54
CA GLY A 357 -0.57 20.24 15.15
C GLY A 357 -1.90 19.54 14.87
N TRP A 358 -1.87 18.29 14.40
CA TRP A 358 -3.08 17.51 14.15
C TRP A 358 -3.63 16.99 15.50
N PRO A 359 -4.90 17.26 15.84
CA PRO A 359 -5.42 16.95 17.16
C PRO A 359 -5.43 15.43 17.43
N LEU A 360 -5.14 15.07 18.67
CA LEU A 360 -5.46 13.73 19.18
C LEU A 360 -6.97 13.66 19.39
N GLU A 361 -7.59 12.66 18.80
CA GLU A 361 -9.02 12.38 18.92
C GLU A 361 -9.23 11.06 19.68
N ASP A 362 -10.34 10.96 20.40
CA ASP A 362 -10.77 9.73 21.09
C ASP A 362 -11.32 8.73 20.06
N LYS A 363 -10.39 8.11 19.33
CA LYS A 363 -10.65 7.16 18.26
C LYS A 363 -9.93 5.85 18.55
N ILE A 364 -10.57 4.76 18.15
CA ILE A 364 -9.92 3.46 18.10
C ILE A 364 -8.77 3.53 17.07
N VAL A 365 -7.56 3.25 17.53
CA VAL A 365 -6.39 3.05 16.67
C VAL A 365 -6.51 1.68 16.02
N ARG A 366 -6.89 1.68 14.75
CA ARG A 366 -7.18 0.49 13.94
C ARG A 366 -6.50 0.58 12.61
#